data_AF-A0A959DD04-F1
#
_entry.id   AF-A0A959DD04-F1
#
_cell.length_a   1.000
_cell.length_b   1.000
_cell.length_c   1.000
_cell.angle_alpha   90.00
_cell.angle_beta   90.00
_cell.angle_gamma   90.00
#
_symmetry.space_group_name_H-M   'P 1'
#
loop_
_entity.id
_entity.type
_entity.pdbx_description
1 polymer ?
#
loop_
_entity_poly.entity_id
_entity_poly.type
_entity_poly.pdbx_seq_one_letter_code
_entity_poly.pdbx_strand_id
1 'polypeptide(L)' 'MAMEFVDEARFAHQRGEERTARLFFEKAFYLEKVVALAAPLQETYRLTRSVFLRSSASLALDCGFNSEAIQLIQLGTTKE' A
#
# COMPACT_ATOMS: atom_id res chain seq x y z
N MET A 1 -5.89 11.78 -0.76
CA MET A 1 -4.88 10.86 -1.33
C MET A 1 -4.59 9.72 -0.35
N ALA A 2 -3.97 8.61 -0.77
CA ALA A 2 -3.71 7.47 0.14
C ALA A 2 -2.93 7.84 1.41
N MET A 3 -1.97 8.77 1.30
CA MET A 3 -1.18 9.26 2.45
C MET A 3 -1.98 10.00 3.51
N GLU A 4 -3.08 10.69 3.14
CA GLU A 4 -3.96 11.32 4.12
C GLU A 4 -4.61 10.27 5.03
N PHE A 5 -5.01 9.12 4.45
CA PHE A 5 -5.54 8.01 5.25
C PHE A 5 -4.46 7.34 6.11
N VAL A 6 -3.20 7.34 5.70
CA VAL A 6 -2.09 6.85 6.54
C VAL A 6 -1.89 7.75 7.76
N ASP A 7 -1.97 9.06 7.57
CA ASP A 7 -1.86 10.02 8.66
C ASP A 7 -3.05 9.89 9.63
N GLU A 8 -4.27 9.75 9.12
CA GLU A 8 -5.46 9.47 9.92
C GLU A 8 -5.36 8.13 10.67
N ALA A 9 -4.84 7.09 10.02
CA ALA A 9 -4.62 5.78 10.63
C ALA A 9 -3.64 5.86 11.80
N ARG A 10 -2.52 6.56 11.62
CA ARG A 10 -1.51 6.76 12.67
C ARG A 10 -2.07 7.55 13.84
N PHE A 11 -2.87 8.59 13.56
CA PHE A 11 -3.51 9.37 14.62
C PHE A 11 -4.51 8.52 15.43
N ALA A 12 -5.34 7.72 14.76
CA ALA A 12 -6.25 6.79 15.44
C ALA A 12 -5.50 5.73 16.26
N HIS A 13 -4.41 5.18 15.73
CA HIS A 13 -3.57 4.20 16.42
C HIS A 13 -2.95 4.77 17.69
N GLN A 14 -2.41 6.00 17.63
CA GLN A 14 -1.87 6.71 18.80
C GLN A 14 -2.91 6.94 19.91
N ARG A 15 -4.19 6.97 19.55
CA ARG A 15 -5.32 7.12 20.50
C ARG A 15 -5.86 5.78 21.01
N GLY A 16 -5.27 4.66 20.58
CA GLY A 16 -5.75 3.30 20.90
C GLY A 16 -7.01 2.89 20.13
N GLU A 17 -7.39 3.64 19.10
CA GLU A 17 -8.57 3.38 18.27
C GLU A 17 -8.24 2.35 17.16
N GLU A 18 -7.77 1.17 17.55
CA GLU A 18 -7.17 0.17 16.63
C GLU A 18 -8.07 -0.21 15.46
N ARG A 19 -9.38 -0.35 15.70
CA ARG A 19 -10.33 -0.67 14.64
C ARG A 19 -10.44 0.45 13.61
N THR A 20 -10.43 1.70 14.08
CA THR A 20 -10.48 2.90 13.22
C THR A 20 -9.18 3.02 12.42
N ALA A 21 -8.04 2.85 13.10
CA ALA A 21 -6.73 2.86 12.46
C ALA A 21 -6.64 1.83 11.32
N ARG A 22 -7.08 0.59 11.59
CA ARG A 22 -7.13 -0.48 10.59
C ARG A 22 -7.98 -0.10 9.38
N LEU A 23 -9.18 0.46 9.57
CA LEU A 23 -10.04 0.87 8.44
C LEU A 23 -9.37 1.94 7.57
N PHE A 24 -8.59 2.84 8.17
CA PHE A 24 -7.85 3.85 7.43
C PHE A 24 -6.64 3.26 6.69
N PHE A 25 -5.89 2.35 7.32
CA PHE A 25 -4.82 1.61 6.63
C PHE A 25 -5.37 0.81 5.45
N GLU A 26 -6.52 0.14 5.59
CA GLU A 26 -7.14 -0.62 4.51
C GLU A 26 -7.54 0.29 3.34
N LYS A 27 -8.09 1.48 3.62
CA LYS A 27 -8.38 2.48 2.57
C LYS A 27 -7.12 2.94 1.85
N ALA A 28 -6.06 3.29 2.59
CA ALA A 28 -4.78 3.69 2.01
C ALA A 28 -4.21 2.58 1.12
N PHE A 29 -4.24 1.34 1.63
CA PHE A 29 -3.79 0.15 0.93
C PHE A 29 -4.48 -0.02 -0.44
N TYR A 30 -5.81 0.03 -0.48
CA TYR A 30 -6.56 -0.14 -1.72
C TYR A 30 -6.26 0.94 -2.75
N LEU A 31 -6.11 2.19 -2.31
CA LEU A 31 -5.77 3.30 -3.21
C LEU A 31 -4.39 3.13 -3.84
N GLU A 32 -3.36 2.82 -3.04
CA GLU A 32 -2.00 2.56 -3.53
C GLU A 32 -1.96 1.35 -4.46
N LYS A 33 -2.67 0.27 -4.11
CA LYS A 33 -2.75 -0.94 -4.93
C LYS A 33 -3.35 -0.65 -6.30
N VAL A 34 -4.45 0.08 -6.37
CA VAL A 34 -5.11 0.43 -7.63
C VAL A 34 -4.17 1.22 -8.53
N VAL A 35 -3.45 2.20 -7.97
CA VAL A 35 -2.47 2.98 -8.74
C VAL A 35 -1.31 2.11 -9.21
N ALA A 36 -0.79 1.25 -8.32
CA ALA A 36 0.30 0.33 -8.64
C ALA A 36 -0.03 -0.59 -9.83
N LEU A 37 -1.24 -1.16 -9.83
CA LEU A 37 -1.69 -2.10 -10.86
C LEU A 37 -2.17 -1.41 -12.15
N ALA A 38 -2.57 -0.15 -12.08
CA ALA A 38 -2.94 0.65 -13.26
C ALA A 38 -1.73 1.30 -13.94
N ALA A 39 -0.55 1.33 -13.29
CA ALA A 39 0.65 1.93 -13.86
C ALA A 39 1.09 1.18 -15.13
N PRO A 40 1.40 1.89 -16.24
CA PRO A 40 1.83 1.25 -17.49
C PRO A 40 3.07 0.39 -17.30
N LEU A 41 3.19 -0.69 -18.07
CA LEU A 41 4.34 -1.62 -18.00
C LEU A 41 5.63 -1.07 -18.62
N GLN A 42 5.56 0.04 -19.35
CA GLN A 42 6.72 0.63 -20.02
C GLN A 42 7.83 0.98 -19.02
N GLU A 43 9.10 0.84 -19.44
CA GLU A 43 10.28 1.03 -18.59
C GLU A 43 10.30 2.41 -17.90
N THR A 44 9.84 3.46 -18.58
CA THR A 44 9.74 4.82 -18.04
C THR A 44 8.92 4.89 -16.73
N TYR A 45 7.95 4.00 -16.55
CA TYR A 45 7.09 3.94 -15.36
C TYR A 45 7.52 2.87 -14.34
N ARG A 46 8.57 2.11 -14.62
CA ARG A 46 9.03 1.01 -13.76
C ARG A 46 9.32 1.46 -12.34
N LEU A 47 10.04 2.57 -12.17
CA LEU A 47 10.37 3.10 -10.86
C LEU A 47 9.12 3.51 -10.09
N THR A 48 8.22 4.24 -10.73
CA THR A 48 6.93 4.66 -10.14
C THR A 48 6.10 3.46 -9.72
N ARG A 49 5.95 2.46 -10.61
CA ARG A 49 5.25 1.21 -10.33
C ARG A 49 5.87 0.47 -9.13
N SER A 50 7.20 0.35 -9.10
CA SER A 50 7.92 -0.29 -7.98
C SER A 50 7.75 0.46 -6.65
N VAL A 51 7.65 1.78 -6.66
CA VAL A 51 7.36 2.58 -5.46
C VAL A 51 5.94 2.29 -4.95
N PHE A 52 4.93 2.36 -5.82
CA PHE A 52 3.54 2.07 -5.43
C PHE A 52 3.34 0.62 -4.96
N LEU A 53 4.01 -0.35 -5.60
CA LEU A 53 3.95 -1.76 -5.18
C LEU A 53 4.54 -1.97 -3.77
N ARG A 54 5.69 -1.35 -3.48
CA ARG A 54 6.31 -1.44 -2.14
C ARG A 54 5.52 -0.69 -1.07
N SER A 55 4.99 0.48 -1.42
CA SER A 55 4.08 1.27 -0.56
C SER A 55 2.84 0.45 -0.18
N SER A 56 2.16 -0.10 -1.19
CA SER A 56 1.00 -0.97 -1.01
C SER A 56 1.32 -2.22 -0.19
N ALA A 57 2.48 -2.85 -0.40
CA ALA A 57 2.92 -3.99 0.42
C ALA A 57 3.13 -3.63 1.90
N SER A 58 3.71 -2.46 2.19
CA SER A 58 3.86 -1.99 3.58
C SER A 58 2.50 -1.81 4.25
N LEU A 59 1.55 -1.19 3.56
CA LEU A 59 0.20 -0.99 4.10
C LEU A 59 -0.56 -2.30 4.26
N ALA A 60 -0.35 -3.27 3.37
CA ALA A 60 -0.89 -4.61 3.52
C ALA A 60 -0.42 -5.29 4.82
N LEU A 61 0.84 -5.09 5.22
CA LEU A 61 1.35 -5.58 6.51
C LEU A 61 0.65 -4.91 7.69
N ASP A 62 0.46 -3.59 7.65
CA ASP A 62 -0.26 -2.85 8.69
C ASP A 62 -1.73 -3.31 8.82
N CYS A 63 -2.32 -3.81 7.73
CA CYS A 63 -3.67 -4.39 7.72
C CYS A 63 -3.72 -5.88 8.13
N GLY A 64 -2.56 -6.55 8.24
CA GLY A 64 -2.45 -7.99 8.48
C GLY A 64 -2.64 -8.86 7.23
N PHE A 65 -2.62 -8.29 6.02
CA PHE A 65 -2.74 -8.99 4.75
C PHE A 65 -1.40 -9.56 4.27
N ASN A 66 -0.80 -10.44 5.07
CA ASN A 66 0.56 -10.95 4.85
C ASN A 66 0.76 -11.60 3.47
N SER A 67 -0.19 -12.43 3.02
CA SER A 67 -0.11 -13.09 1.70
C SER A 67 -0.12 -12.08 0.56
N GLU A 68 -0.86 -10.98 0.71
CA GLU A 68 -0.99 -9.95 -0.30
C GLU A 68 0.24 -9.04 -0.33
N ALA A 69 0.80 -8.72 0.83
CA ALA A 69 2.09 -8.03 0.93
C ALA A 69 3.20 -8.79 0.18
N ILE A 70 3.28 -10.11 0.34
CA ILE A 70 4.26 -10.95 -0.35
C ILE A 70 4.09 -10.87 -1.87
N GLN A 71 2.86 -10.99 -2.38
CA GLN A 71 2.59 -10.91 -3.82
C GLN A 71 3.00 -9.55 -4.41
N LEU A 72 2.71 -8.47 -3.69
CA LEU A 72 3.05 -7.10 -4.13
C LEU A 72 4.57 -6.87 -4.13
N ILE A 73 5.29 -7.37 -3.12
CA ILE A 73 6.76 -7.33 -3.09
C ILE A 73 7.34 -8.10 -4.26
N GLN A 74 6.85 -9.30 -4.52
CA GLN A 74 7.31 -10.13 -5.63
C GLN A 74 7.11 -9.38 -6.96
N LEU A 75 5.91 -8.86 -7.21
CA LEU A 75 5.60 -8.09 -8.42
C LEU A 75 6.49 -6.84 -8.56
N GLY A 76 6.81 -6.17 -7.44
CA GLY A 76 7.67 -4.98 -7.44
C GLY A 76 9.16 -5.26 -7.64
N THR A 77 9.58 -6.52 -7.55
CA THR A 77 10.97 -6.98 -7.73
C THR A 77 11.17 -7.76 -9.03
N THR A 78 10.10 -8.20 -9.69
CA THR A 78 10.18 -8.85 -10.99
C THR A 78 10.82 -7.90 -12.01
N LYS A 79 11.90 -8.36 -12.64
CA LYS A 79 12.46 -7.69 -13.81
C LYS A 79 11.67 -8.21 -15.01
N GLU A 80 10.76 -7.39 -15.53
CA GLU A 80 10.20 -7.56 -16.88
C GLU A 80 11.29 -7.37 -17.95
#